data_AF-A0AB73KXH9-F1
#
_entry.id   AF-A0AB73KXH9-F1
#
_cell.length_a   1.000
_cell.length_b   1.000
_cell.length_c   1.000
_cell.angle_alpha   90.00
_cell.angle_beta   90.00
_cell.angle_gamma   90.00
#
_symmetry.space_group_name_H-M   'P 1'
#
loop_
_entity.id
_entity.type
_entity.pdbx_description
1 polymer ?
#
loop_
_entity_poly.entity_id
_entity_poly.type
_entity_poly.pdbx_seq_one_letter_code
_entity_poly.pdbx_strand_id
1 'polypeptide(L)'
;ALLVEALRRDHGALGATGWALGGLIAVLAAAAVTETCRAGRSETEPDDGTDHRTARLLLCGGPAVLAAVAVHAGWHRPGWASAGRLPADVTFTALTLVQGALIAALAVTAALMHREADDPPPRIPPQVSEPAVEAPHFGGHAGQTVLHGLGGPAVALLACALGGVLTGGVSQRIADWLDRGATPGQDGGPLWGPPALLTWQASIIPVLLVVLVGVVAGAAWRLWRERLAVGEEMAGLYPGEARQPARTRQIAGAIARAGLTDSVASLVALVCGVSFLLGAGAVVGAWTGGAGPGEAAEGAPGPLPDVARAAQSLGSWLVGAGVVALLALGRRAYRDASARRTIGILWDVGTFWPRAAHPFAPPCYAERAVPDLTWRMATWTARTGGRIILSGHSQGSVLAAAAVWQLDPATRRRVALLTYGCPLERLYGRWFPAYFGPPQLCSLHRELSAWRNLWRRTDPIGGPVRVGEGTVVDRGPLKDPVAYGRTPQHPLPEPVLGHSGFPCDPVFAAERAALLRRLPAAGTPEPPDPEPPGLPVQGSSGRSSG
;
A
#
# COMPACT_ATOMS: atom_id res chain seq x y z
N ALA A 1 23.91 11.25 16.99
CA ALA A 1 23.91 10.39 18.20
C ALA A 1 25.33 9.96 18.59
N LEU A 2 25.95 8.99 17.90
CA LEU A 2 27.27 8.44 18.27
C LEU A 2 28.39 9.49 18.42
N LEU A 3 28.43 10.48 17.53
CA LEU A 3 29.47 11.50 17.49
C LEU A 3 29.38 12.53 18.62
N VAL A 4 28.19 12.75 19.19
CA VAL A 4 27.94 13.86 20.13
C VAL A 4 28.75 13.69 21.42
N GLU A 5 28.80 12.48 21.97
CA GLU A 5 29.53 12.24 23.23
C GLU A 5 31.04 12.22 23.02
N ALA A 6 31.50 11.68 21.89
CA ALA A 6 32.90 11.77 21.48
C ALA A 6 33.35 13.24 21.38
N LEU A 7 32.58 14.08 20.69
CA LEU A 7 32.88 15.51 20.51
C LEU A 7 32.99 16.30 21.82
N ARG A 8 32.22 15.95 22.86
CA ARG A 8 32.31 16.59 24.17
C ARG A 8 33.63 16.32 24.89
N ARG A 9 34.29 15.22 24.56
CA ARG A 9 35.54 14.75 25.18
C ARG A 9 36.75 14.98 24.28
N ASP A 10 36.53 15.20 22.99
CA ASP A 10 37.57 15.36 21.98
C ASP A 10 38.27 16.71 22.09
N HIS A 11 39.60 16.68 22.09
CA HIS A 11 40.46 17.86 22.09
C HIS A 11 41.55 17.70 21.02
N GLY A 12 42.14 18.81 20.56
CA GLY A 12 43.22 18.79 19.56
C GLY A 12 42.81 18.10 18.25
N ALA A 13 43.64 17.18 17.76
CA ALA A 13 43.42 16.48 16.49
C ALA A 13 42.12 15.66 16.46
N LEU A 14 41.74 15.01 17.58
CA LEU A 14 40.48 14.27 17.68
C LEU A 14 39.27 15.19 17.61
N GLY A 15 39.38 16.41 18.16
CA GLY A 15 38.33 17.42 18.05
C GLY A 15 38.13 17.83 16.60
N ALA A 16 39.21 18.08 15.88
CA ALA A 16 39.17 18.45 14.47
C ALA A 16 38.54 17.35 13.60
N THR A 17 38.92 16.07 13.78
CA THR A 17 38.30 14.96 13.05
C THR A 17 36.84 14.77 13.42
N GLY A 18 36.48 14.90 14.70
CA GLY A 18 35.10 14.83 15.15
C GLY A 18 34.22 15.89 14.48
N TRP A 19 34.65 17.15 14.47
CA TRP A 19 33.89 18.24 13.83
C TRP A 19 33.84 18.09 12.31
N ALA A 20 34.91 17.60 11.67
CA ALA A 20 34.90 17.28 10.25
C ALA A 20 33.87 16.20 9.90
N LEU A 21 33.78 15.13 10.68
CA LEU A 21 32.75 14.10 10.53
C LEU A 21 31.34 14.66 10.75
N GLY A 22 31.17 15.55 11.74
CA GLY A 22 29.91 16.24 12.00
C GLY A 22 29.47 17.11 10.82
N GLY A 23 30.39 17.87 10.24
CA GLY A 23 30.15 18.65 9.03
C GLY A 23 29.77 17.77 7.84
N LEU A 24 30.44 16.63 7.66
CA LEU A 24 30.14 15.69 6.58
C LEU A 24 28.75 15.06 6.73
N ILE A 25 28.33 14.71 7.95
CA ILE A 25 26.95 14.28 8.24
C ILE A 25 25.96 15.38 7.87
N ALA A 26 26.22 16.63 8.27
CA ALA A 26 25.34 17.75 7.97
C ALA A 26 25.23 18.01 6.46
N VAL A 27 26.34 17.90 5.71
CA VAL A 27 26.35 18.02 4.25
C VAL A 27 25.55 16.90 3.60
N LEU A 28 25.73 15.64 4.03
CA LEU A 28 24.95 14.51 3.51
C LEU A 28 23.46 14.65 3.82
N ALA A 29 23.11 15.12 5.03
CA ALA A 29 21.73 15.38 5.40
C ALA A 29 21.11 16.53 4.58
N ALA A 30 21.83 17.64 4.42
CA ALA A 30 21.40 18.77 3.61
C ALA A 30 21.25 18.37 2.12
N ALA A 31 22.18 17.58 1.59
CA ALA A 31 22.08 17.03 0.24
C ALA A 31 20.85 16.11 0.11
N ALA A 32 20.60 15.21 1.07
CA ALA A 32 19.43 14.35 1.06
C ALA A 32 18.10 15.14 1.12
N VAL A 33 18.02 16.17 1.97
CA VAL A 33 16.85 17.06 2.04
C VAL A 33 16.68 17.85 0.75
N THR A 34 17.77 18.42 0.22
CA THR A 34 17.75 19.20 -1.02
C THR A 34 17.29 18.34 -2.19
N GLU A 35 17.83 17.12 -2.33
CA GLU A 35 17.39 16.16 -3.34
C GLU A 35 15.92 15.79 -3.15
N THR A 36 15.47 15.59 -1.92
CA THR A 36 14.07 15.26 -1.64
C THR A 36 13.13 16.42 -2.00
N CYS A 37 13.52 17.67 -1.72
CA CYS A 37 12.76 18.87 -2.07
C CYS A 37 12.80 19.17 -3.57
N ARG A 38 13.94 18.93 -4.24
CA ARG A 38 14.10 19.11 -5.69
C ARG A 38 13.45 18.01 -6.50
N ALA A 39 13.31 16.81 -5.94
CA ALA A 39 12.64 15.70 -6.57
C ALA A 39 11.13 15.94 -6.80
N GLY A 40 10.59 17.08 -6.35
CA GLY A 40 9.32 17.63 -6.85
C GLY A 40 9.44 17.95 -8.34
N ARG A 41 9.32 16.91 -9.17
CA ARG A 41 9.31 17.03 -10.63
C ARG A 41 8.03 17.73 -11.06
N SER A 42 8.20 18.72 -11.94
CA SER A 42 7.11 19.39 -12.63
C SER A 42 6.24 18.36 -13.37
N GLU A 43 4.91 18.43 -13.22
CA GLU A 43 3.99 17.61 -14.03
C GLU A 43 4.01 18.01 -15.52
N THR A 44 4.65 19.12 -15.85
CA THR A 44 4.62 19.73 -17.19
C THR A 44 5.89 19.48 -18.02
N GLU A 45 6.99 19.04 -17.40
CA GLU A 45 8.27 18.83 -18.10
C GLU A 45 8.88 17.46 -17.76
N PRO A 46 9.33 16.68 -18.76
CA PRO A 46 10.09 15.45 -18.52
C PRO A 46 11.37 15.74 -17.74
N ASP A 47 11.59 15.05 -16.62
CA ASP A 47 12.87 15.14 -15.92
C ASP A 47 13.92 14.21 -16.55
N ASP A 48 14.63 14.77 -17.53
CA ASP A 48 15.80 14.17 -18.18
C ASP A 48 17.07 14.27 -17.30
N GLY A 49 16.99 14.97 -16.17
CA GLY A 49 18.02 15.13 -15.16
C GLY A 49 18.20 13.85 -14.35
N THR A 50 19.08 12.96 -14.82
CA THR A 50 19.54 11.84 -14.00
C THR A 50 20.57 12.34 -12.98
N ASP A 51 20.15 12.75 -11.77
CA ASP A 51 21.11 13.05 -10.70
C ASP A 51 21.69 11.78 -10.06
N HIS A 52 22.36 10.97 -10.89
CA HIS A 52 23.04 9.75 -10.51
C HIS A 52 24.23 10.02 -9.60
N ARG A 53 24.81 11.23 -9.63
CA ARG A 53 26.00 11.56 -8.84
C ARG A 53 25.62 11.86 -7.40
N THR A 54 24.62 12.72 -7.16
CA THR A 54 24.18 13.05 -5.80
C THR A 54 23.56 11.82 -5.13
N ALA A 55 22.71 11.07 -5.85
CA ALA A 55 22.14 9.82 -5.33
C ALA A 55 23.22 8.77 -4.99
N ARG A 56 24.24 8.61 -5.83
CA ARG A 56 25.36 7.69 -5.56
C ARG A 56 26.25 8.17 -4.41
N LEU A 57 26.46 9.48 -4.29
CA LEU A 57 27.20 10.08 -3.18
C LEU A 57 26.46 9.86 -1.86
N LEU A 58 25.13 10.01 -1.82
CA LEU A 58 24.32 9.68 -0.65
C LEU A 58 24.38 8.19 -0.32
N LEU A 59 24.22 7.32 -1.33
CA LEU A 59 24.19 5.87 -1.17
C LEU A 59 25.55 5.30 -0.69
N CYS A 60 26.67 5.77 -1.23
CA CYS A 60 28.00 5.29 -0.86
C CYS A 60 28.59 6.08 0.32
N GLY A 61 28.34 7.39 0.36
CA GLY A 61 28.86 8.29 1.39
C GLY A 61 28.23 8.05 2.75
N GLY A 62 26.92 7.80 2.83
CA GLY A 62 26.24 7.51 4.09
C GLY A 62 26.88 6.37 4.90
N PRO A 63 27.03 5.16 4.32
CA PRO A 63 27.70 4.04 4.98
C PRO A 63 29.17 4.30 5.31
N ALA A 64 29.91 4.98 4.41
CA ALA A 64 31.32 5.30 4.64
C ALA A 64 31.49 6.25 5.83
N VAL A 65 30.65 7.28 5.92
CA VAL A 65 30.64 8.23 7.04
C VAL A 65 30.20 7.56 8.33
N LEU A 66 29.19 6.69 8.27
CA LEU A 66 28.79 5.90 9.43
C LEU A 66 29.93 5.02 9.96
N ALA A 67 30.66 4.34 9.07
CA ALA A 67 31.83 3.54 9.44
C ALA A 67 32.94 4.41 10.06
N ALA A 68 33.24 5.56 9.46
CA ALA A 68 34.22 6.50 9.99
C ALA A 68 33.82 7.05 11.37
N VAL A 69 32.55 7.38 11.57
CA VAL A 69 31.99 7.79 12.87
C VAL A 69 32.09 6.66 13.89
N ALA A 70 31.82 5.42 13.52
CA ALA A 70 31.96 4.28 14.42
C ALA A 70 33.41 4.07 14.86
N VAL A 71 34.37 4.18 13.94
CA VAL A 71 35.81 4.12 14.25
C VAL A 71 36.23 5.28 15.16
N HIS A 72 35.80 6.50 14.86
CA HIS A 72 36.11 7.70 15.66
C HIS A 72 35.51 7.62 17.06
N ALA A 73 34.26 7.17 17.18
CA ALA A 73 33.59 7.00 18.47
C ALA A 73 34.23 5.87 19.29
N GLY A 74 34.65 4.79 18.65
CA GLY A 74 35.35 3.66 19.29
C GLY A 74 36.81 3.93 19.64
N TRP A 75 37.38 5.06 19.24
CA TRP A 75 38.77 5.39 19.52
C TRP A 75 39.02 5.61 21.01
N HIS A 76 40.11 5.06 21.53
CA HIS A 76 40.44 5.14 22.96
C HIS A 76 40.71 6.59 23.40
N ARG A 77 40.04 7.03 24.47
CA ARG A 77 40.25 8.33 25.12
C ARG A 77 40.61 8.11 26.59
N PRO A 78 41.84 8.42 27.02
CA PRO A 78 42.26 8.24 28.41
C PRO A 78 41.34 8.97 29.39
N GLY A 79 40.93 8.31 30.47
CA GLY A 79 40.06 8.89 31.51
C GLY A 79 38.57 8.97 31.14
N TRP A 80 38.17 8.51 29.94
CA TRP A 80 36.77 8.38 29.59
C TRP A 80 36.23 7.02 30.04
N ALA A 81 35.36 7.04 31.04
CA ALA A 81 34.52 5.91 31.41
C ALA A 81 33.08 6.16 30.94
N SER A 82 32.41 5.08 30.50
CA SER A 82 30.99 5.13 30.15
C SER A 82 30.15 5.36 31.42
N ALA A 83 29.22 6.31 31.38
CA ALA A 83 28.32 6.62 32.48
C ALA A 83 26.92 6.95 31.95
N GLY A 84 25.90 6.38 32.59
CA GLY A 84 24.50 6.54 32.19
C GLY A 84 24.14 5.83 30.88
N ARG A 85 22.85 5.88 30.52
CA ARG A 85 22.34 5.38 29.23
C ARG A 85 22.97 6.13 28.07
N LEU A 86 22.97 5.51 26.89
CA LEU A 86 23.46 6.15 25.68
C LEU A 86 22.74 7.51 25.47
N PRO A 87 23.47 8.61 25.24
CA PRO A 87 22.94 9.99 25.23
C PRO A 87 21.95 10.30 24.07
N ALA A 88 21.56 9.29 23.31
CA ALA A 88 20.59 9.38 22.24
C ALA A 88 19.13 9.37 22.72
N ASP A 89 18.87 9.25 24.04
CA ASP A 89 17.51 9.30 24.61
C ASP A 89 16.69 10.47 24.12
N VAL A 90 17.20 11.69 24.30
CA VAL A 90 16.53 12.91 23.83
C VAL A 90 16.42 12.91 22.30
N THR A 91 17.40 12.35 21.59
CA THR A 91 17.39 12.31 20.12
C THR A 91 16.28 11.40 19.58
N PHE A 92 16.15 10.17 20.09
CA PHE A 92 15.12 9.24 19.64
C PHE A 92 13.73 9.71 20.04
N THR A 93 13.60 10.32 21.23
CA THR A 93 12.32 10.91 21.66
C THR A 93 11.93 12.10 20.81
N ALA A 94 12.85 13.04 20.55
CA ALA A 94 12.60 14.15 19.63
C ALA A 94 12.28 13.65 18.22
N LEU A 95 13.01 12.65 17.71
CA LEU A 95 12.75 12.06 16.40
C LEU A 95 11.34 11.48 16.31
N THR A 96 10.91 10.72 17.32
CA THR A 96 9.57 10.10 17.36
C THR A 96 8.48 11.16 17.46
N LEU A 97 8.70 12.23 18.25
CA LEU A 97 7.78 13.36 18.34
C LEU A 97 7.66 14.12 17.01
N VAL A 98 8.78 14.40 16.33
CA VAL A 98 8.79 15.05 15.02
C VAL A 98 8.09 14.18 13.98
N GLN A 99 8.36 12.87 13.95
CA GLN A 99 7.65 11.92 13.09
C GLN A 99 6.14 11.93 13.37
N GLY A 100 5.73 11.88 14.65
CA GLY A 100 4.33 11.96 15.05
C GLY A 100 3.67 13.28 14.61
N ALA A 101 4.35 14.41 14.77
CA ALA A 101 3.85 15.71 14.33
C ALA A 101 3.70 15.79 12.80
N LEU A 102 4.66 15.28 12.04
CA LEU A 102 4.60 15.21 10.57
C LEU A 102 3.46 14.30 10.10
N ILE A 103 3.26 13.15 10.74
CA ILE A 103 2.16 12.24 10.45
C ILE A 103 0.81 12.89 10.77
N ALA A 104 0.71 13.61 11.90
CA ALA A 104 -0.49 14.34 12.27
C ALA A 104 -0.80 15.47 11.26
N ALA A 105 0.20 16.23 10.84
CA ALA A 105 0.05 17.25 9.79
C ALA A 105 -0.42 16.64 8.47
N LEU A 106 0.15 15.49 8.08
CA LEU A 106 -0.28 14.73 6.90
C LEU A 106 -1.72 14.23 7.04
N ALA A 107 -2.11 13.73 8.21
CA ALA A 107 -3.48 13.27 8.49
C ALA A 107 -4.49 14.41 8.43
N VAL A 108 -4.17 15.57 9.01
CA VAL A 108 -5.01 16.78 8.93
C VAL A 108 -5.14 17.23 7.48
N THR A 109 -4.05 17.31 6.73
CA THR A 109 -4.06 17.69 5.31
C THR A 109 -4.93 16.73 4.49
N ALA A 110 -4.74 15.42 4.67
CA ALA A 110 -5.53 14.41 3.98
C ALA A 110 -7.02 14.49 4.33
N ALA A 111 -7.35 14.74 5.60
CA ALA A 111 -8.73 14.91 6.04
C ALA A 111 -9.38 16.18 5.46
N LEU A 112 -8.64 17.29 5.37
CA LEU A 112 -9.12 18.53 4.76
C LEU A 112 -9.38 18.33 3.25
N MET A 113 -8.41 17.76 2.52
CA MET A 113 -8.56 17.45 1.09
C MET A 113 -9.73 16.49 0.83
N HIS A 114 -9.92 15.49 1.69
CA HIS A 114 -11.04 14.56 1.54
C HIS A 114 -12.39 15.24 1.75
N ARG A 115 -12.49 16.15 2.73
CA ARG A 115 -13.72 16.90 2.99
C ARG A 115 -14.09 17.84 1.86
N GLU A 116 -13.10 18.48 1.22
CA GLU A 116 -13.32 19.31 0.03
C GLU A 116 -13.75 18.49 -1.20
N ALA A 117 -13.24 17.26 -1.33
CA ALA A 117 -13.61 16.36 -2.42
C ALA A 117 -15.00 15.71 -2.26
N ASP A 118 -15.50 15.60 -1.02
CA ASP A 118 -16.80 15.01 -0.69
C ASP A 118 -17.99 15.98 -0.90
N ASP A 119 -17.76 17.24 -1.29
CA ASP A 119 -18.83 18.16 -1.69
C ASP A 119 -19.44 17.70 -3.03
N PRO A 120 -20.71 17.22 -3.06
CA PRO A 120 -21.27 16.66 -4.27
C PRO A 120 -21.66 17.77 -5.26
N PRO A 121 -21.41 17.60 -6.58
CA PRO A 121 -22.08 18.43 -7.57
C PRO A 121 -23.61 18.24 -7.48
N PRO A 122 -24.42 19.24 -7.85
CA PRO A 122 -25.86 19.20 -7.69
C PRO A 122 -26.47 17.96 -8.37
N ARG A 123 -27.23 17.18 -7.59
CA ARG A 123 -27.87 15.94 -8.05
C ARG A 123 -28.87 16.25 -9.17
N ILE A 124 -28.66 15.66 -10.34
CA ILE A 124 -29.71 15.53 -11.36
C ILE A 124 -30.72 14.50 -10.83
N PRO A 125 -32.03 14.79 -10.79
CA PRO A 125 -33.03 13.86 -10.26
C PRO A 125 -33.06 12.57 -11.08
N PRO A 126 -33.21 11.40 -10.44
CA PRO A 126 -33.22 10.11 -11.14
C PRO A 126 -34.44 10.02 -12.07
N GLN A 127 -34.20 9.74 -13.35
CA GLN A 127 -35.25 9.30 -14.25
C GLN A 127 -35.64 7.86 -13.90
N VAL A 128 -36.94 7.66 -13.72
CA VAL A 128 -37.64 6.44 -13.32
C VAL A 128 -36.98 5.17 -13.89
N SER A 129 -36.55 4.27 -13.02
CA SER A 129 -36.05 2.93 -13.39
C SER A 129 -36.72 1.89 -12.49
N GLU A 130 -37.09 0.75 -13.10
CA GLU A 130 -37.78 -0.41 -12.53
C GLU A 130 -37.13 -1.01 -11.25
N PRO A 131 -37.87 -1.80 -10.45
CA PRO A 131 -37.38 -2.32 -9.18
C PRO A 131 -36.15 -3.22 -9.37
N ALA A 132 -34.99 -2.73 -8.94
CA ALA A 132 -33.77 -3.50 -8.85
C ALA A 132 -33.95 -4.62 -7.83
N VAL A 133 -33.70 -5.86 -8.23
CA VAL A 133 -33.50 -6.98 -7.31
C VAL A 133 -32.31 -6.62 -6.43
N GLU A 134 -32.55 -6.41 -5.13
CA GLU A 134 -31.51 -6.21 -4.12
C GLU A 134 -30.59 -7.44 -4.11
N ALA A 135 -29.47 -7.34 -4.84
CA ALA A 135 -28.37 -8.26 -4.66
C ALA A 135 -27.82 -8.05 -3.24
N PRO A 136 -27.65 -9.10 -2.42
CA PRO A 136 -27.12 -8.96 -1.08
C PRO A 136 -25.80 -8.18 -1.11
N HIS A 137 -25.76 -7.08 -0.36
CA HIS A 137 -24.64 -6.16 -0.28
C HIS A 137 -23.39 -6.86 0.27
N PHE A 138 -22.59 -7.45 -0.62
CA PHE A 138 -21.27 -7.94 -0.31
C PHE A 138 -20.22 -6.90 -0.74
N GLY A 139 -19.62 -6.26 0.26
CA GLY A 139 -18.41 -5.42 0.13
C GLY A 139 -18.70 -3.96 -0.16
N GLY A 140 -18.45 -3.10 0.84
CA GLY A 140 -18.19 -1.65 0.78
C GLY A 140 -19.20 -0.76 0.02
N HIS A 141 -19.54 0.39 0.57
CA HIS A 141 -20.21 1.43 -0.22
C HIS A 141 -19.32 1.81 -1.42
N ALA A 142 -19.90 1.84 -2.62
CA ALA A 142 -19.18 2.18 -3.84
C ALA A 142 -18.53 3.57 -3.69
N GLY A 143 -17.25 3.68 -4.03
CA GLY A 143 -16.55 4.96 -4.13
C GLY A 143 -15.96 5.54 -2.85
N GLN A 144 -15.90 4.78 -1.76
CA GLN A 144 -15.22 5.27 -0.55
C GLN A 144 -13.70 5.15 -0.67
N THR A 145 -13.02 6.28 -0.49
CA THR A 145 -11.57 6.33 -0.33
C THR A 145 -11.17 5.54 0.92
N VAL A 146 -10.00 4.90 0.88
CA VAL A 146 -9.53 4.10 2.00
C VAL A 146 -9.38 4.97 3.25
N LEU A 147 -9.99 4.54 4.36
CA LEU A 147 -9.95 5.24 5.64
C LEU A 147 -10.37 6.72 5.55
N HIS A 148 -11.31 7.07 4.67
CA HIS A 148 -11.72 8.46 4.46
C HIS A 148 -10.53 9.39 4.17
N GLY A 149 -9.67 8.96 3.22
CA GLY A 149 -8.47 9.70 2.82
C GLY A 149 -7.23 9.47 3.71
N LEU A 150 -7.34 8.79 4.85
CA LEU A 150 -6.22 8.58 5.78
C LEU A 150 -5.25 7.45 5.38
N GLY A 151 -5.39 6.88 4.17
CA GLY A 151 -4.50 5.81 3.68
C GLY A 151 -3.01 6.18 3.68
N GLY A 152 -2.65 7.36 3.18
CA GLY A 152 -1.28 7.86 3.17
C GLY A 152 -0.69 8.03 4.59
N PRO A 153 -1.34 8.78 5.49
CA PRO A 153 -0.94 8.88 6.89
C PRO A 153 -0.82 7.53 7.60
N ALA A 154 -1.72 6.60 7.33
CA ALA A 154 -1.68 5.25 7.91
C ALA A 154 -0.42 4.49 7.47
N VAL A 155 -0.05 4.53 6.19
CA VAL A 155 1.18 3.92 5.68
C VAL A 155 2.41 4.57 6.31
N ALA A 156 2.43 5.90 6.43
CA ALA A 156 3.54 6.63 7.07
C ALA A 156 3.71 6.24 8.54
N LEU A 157 2.60 6.15 9.30
CA LEU A 157 2.60 5.71 10.69
C LEU A 157 3.16 4.29 10.83
N LEU A 158 2.67 3.34 10.02
CA LEU A 158 3.14 1.95 10.06
C LEU A 158 4.62 1.84 9.69
N ALA A 159 5.09 2.63 8.72
CA ALA A 159 6.51 2.69 8.35
C ALA A 159 7.38 3.21 9.51
N CYS A 160 6.97 4.31 10.15
CA CYS A 160 7.68 4.85 11.32
C CYS A 160 7.65 3.89 12.51
N ALA A 161 6.50 3.28 12.79
CA ALA A 161 6.35 2.30 13.87
C ALA A 161 7.23 1.07 13.65
N LEU A 162 7.26 0.53 12.43
CA LEU A 162 8.14 -0.58 12.06
C LEU A 162 9.62 -0.19 12.21
N GLY A 163 10.00 1.01 11.74
CA GLY A 163 11.36 1.52 11.90
C GLY A 163 11.78 1.66 13.36
N GLY A 164 10.92 2.21 14.21
CA GLY A 164 11.15 2.35 15.65
C GLY A 164 11.30 1.00 16.35
N VAL A 165 10.35 0.08 16.11
CA VAL A 165 10.37 -1.27 16.68
C VAL A 165 11.62 -2.06 16.27
N LEU A 166 12.00 -2.01 14.99
CA LEU A 166 13.21 -2.68 14.50
C LEU A 166 14.49 -2.07 15.11
N THR A 167 14.57 -0.74 15.14
CA THR A 167 15.71 -0.03 15.74
C THR A 167 15.82 -0.33 17.23
N GLY A 168 14.70 -0.29 17.95
CA GLY A 168 14.64 -0.56 19.37
C GLY A 168 15.01 -1.99 19.71
N GLY A 169 14.43 -2.96 19.00
CA GLY A 169 14.72 -4.36 19.24
C GLY A 169 16.15 -4.78 18.86
N VAL A 170 16.72 -4.25 17.77
CA VAL A 170 18.13 -4.53 17.42
C VAL A 170 19.06 -3.93 18.47
N SER A 171 18.79 -2.69 18.91
CA SER A 171 19.58 -2.03 19.95
C SER A 171 19.51 -2.80 21.27
N GLN A 172 18.31 -3.23 21.68
CA GLN A 172 18.11 -4.06 22.86
C GLN A 172 18.84 -5.41 22.73
N ARG A 173 18.77 -6.05 21.56
CA ARG A 173 19.41 -7.36 21.37
C ARG A 173 20.94 -7.28 21.41
N ILE A 174 21.52 -6.24 20.85
CA ILE A 174 22.97 -5.98 20.94
C ILE A 174 23.35 -5.70 22.39
N ALA A 175 22.54 -4.90 23.11
CA ALA A 175 22.76 -4.64 24.53
C ALA A 175 22.72 -5.94 25.36
N ASP A 176 21.69 -6.77 25.20
CA ASP A 176 21.55 -8.06 25.91
C ASP A 176 22.77 -8.98 25.66
N TRP A 177 23.28 -8.99 24.42
CA TRP A 177 24.48 -9.77 24.08
C TRP A 177 25.74 -9.25 24.76
N LEU A 178 25.93 -7.94 24.80
CA LEU A 178 27.07 -7.30 25.45
C LEU A 178 27.00 -7.34 26.99
N ASP A 179 25.80 -7.42 27.54
CA ASP A 179 25.53 -7.43 29.00
C ASP A 179 25.84 -8.79 29.67
N ARG A 180 26.29 -9.78 28.89
CA ARG A 180 26.79 -11.10 29.34
C ARG A 180 25.82 -11.87 30.25
N GLY A 181 24.52 -11.72 30.03
CA GLY A 181 23.47 -12.45 30.75
C GLY A 181 22.79 -11.68 31.88
N ALA A 182 23.17 -10.42 32.12
CA ALA A 182 22.36 -9.48 32.89
C ALA A 182 21.24 -8.87 32.01
N THR A 183 20.32 -8.09 32.62
CA THR A 183 19.29 -7.34 31.90
C THR A 183 19.82 -5.92 31.63
N PRO A 184 19.99 -5.48 30.37
CA PRO A 184 20.55 -4.16 30.10
C PRO A 184 19.70 -3.05 30.67
N GLY A 185 20.34 -2.12 31.39
CA GLY A 185 19.68 -1.00 32.06
C GLY A 185 19.30 -1.26 33.51
N GLN A 186 19.40 -2.51 33.98
CA GLN A 186 19.18 -2.84 35.39
C GLN A 186 20.35 -2.35 36.26
N ASP A 187 20.03 -1.81 37.43
CA ASP A 187 21.03 -1.40 38.42
C ASP A 187 21.97 -2.56 38.79
N GLY A 188 23.28 -2.31 38.68
CA GLY A 188 24.33 -3.30 38.94
C GLY A 188 24.73 -4.14 37.72
N GLY A 189 24.11 -3.95 36.55
CA GLY A 189 24.53 -4.55 35.28
C GLY A 189 25.79 -3.91 34.69
N PRO A 190 26.57 -4.64 33.86
CA PRO A 190 27.77 -4.10 33.22
C PRO A 190 27.46 -3.03 32.16
N LEU A 191 26.20 -2.92 31.70
CA LEU A 191 25.73 -1.86 30.81
C LEU A 191 24.50 -1.14 31.36
N TRP A 192 24.53 0.19 31.26
CA TRP A 192 23.38 1.07 31.52
C TRP A 192 22.20 0.89 30.55
N GLY A 193 22.33 0.03 29.53
CA GLY A 193 21.26 -0.27 28.57
C GLY A 193 21.10 0.75 27.43
N PRO A 194 20.26 0.41 26.44
CA PRO A 194 19.96 1.31 25.34
C PRO A 194 19.08 2.50 25.82
N PRO A 195 18.89 3.51 24.95
CA PRO A 195 17.95 4.58 25.21
C PRO A 195 16.58 4.05 25.68
N ALA A 196 16.01 4.64 26.73
CA ALA A 196 14.77 4.23 27.35
C ALA A 196 13.65 4.06 26.32
N LEU A 197 13.49 5.02 25.41
CA LEU A 197 12.48 4.94 24.35
C LEU A 197 12.63 3.69 23.47
N LEU A 198 13.87 3.30 23.15
CA LEU A 198 14.14 2.11 22.35
C LEU A 198 13.77 0.84 23.12
N THR A 199 13.99 0.81 24.43
CA THR A 199 13.53 -0.27 25.31
C THR A 199 12.00 -0.34 25.35
N TRP A 200 11.31 0.81 25.48
CA TRP A 200 9.85 0.88 25.39
C TRP A 200 9.34 0.35 24.03
N GLN A 201 9.96 0.76 22.92
CA GLN A 201 9.63 0.28 21.58
C GLN A 201 9.87 -1.22 21.40
N ALA A 202 10.89 -1.79 22.03
CA ALA A 202 11.09 -3.24 22.04
C ALA A 202 10.00 -3.98 22.84
N SER A 203 9.57 -3.44 23.98
CA SER A 203 8.50 -4.04 24.81
C SER A 203 7.11 -3.99 24.19
N ILE A 204 6.91 -3.16 23.16
CA ILE A 204 5.66 -3.08 22.40
C ILE A 204 5.44 -4.33 21.55
N ILE A 205 6.50 -5.05 21.17
CA ILE A 205 6.42 -6.15 20.18
C ILE A 205 5.51 -7.29 20.65
N PRO A 206 5.65 -7.83 21.88
CA PRO A 206 4.73 -8.87 22.35
C PRO A 206 3.28 -8.36 22.41
N VAL A 207 3.06 -7.10 22.79
CA VAL A 207 1.73 -6.49 22.84
C VAL A 207 1.11 -6.40 21.44
N LEU A 208 1.89 -5.95 20.45
CA LEU A 208 1.47 -5.93 19.05
C LEU A 208 1.16 -7.33 18.52
N LEU A 209 1.94 -8.34 18.92
CA LEU A 209 1.65 -9.73 18.54
C LEU A 209 0.34 -10.24 19.15
N VAL A 210 0.04 -9.90 20.41
CA VAL A 210 -1.25 -10.26 21.03
C VAL A 210 -2.41 -9.59 20.28
N VAL A 211 -2.27 -8.31 19.93
CA VAL A 211 -3.28 -7.60 19.12
C VAL A 211 -3.43 -8.25 17.75
N LEU A 212 -2.32 -8.61 17.09
CA LEU A 212 -2.34 -9.28 15.80
C LEU A 212 -3.00 -10.66 15.88
N VAL A 213 -2.75 -11.44 16.95
CA VAL A 213 -3.43 -12.71 17.20
C VAL A 213 -4.94 -12.47 17.40
N GLY A 214 -5.33 -11.46 18.15
CA GLY A 214 -6.75 -11.09 18.33
C GLY A 214 -7.42 -10.69 17.01
N VAL A 215 -6.72 -9.93 16.17
CA VAL A 215 -7.13 -9.60 14.79
C VAL A 215 -7.34 -10.86 13.96
N VAL A 216 -6.36 -11.78 13.97
CA VAL A 216 -6.39 -13.00 13.16
C VAL A 216 -7.51 -13.91 13.64
N ALA A 217 -7.71 -14.03 14.95
CA ALA A 217 -8.82 -14.77 15.55
C ALA A 217 -10.16 -14.15 15.17
N GLY A 218 -10.29 -12.82 15.21
CA GLY A 218 -11.48 -12.09 14.76
C GLY A 218 -11.76 -12.29 13.28
N ALA A 219 -10.75 -12.24 12.43
CA ALA A 219 -10.86 -12.52 10.99
C ALA A 219 -11.24 -13.99 10.73
N ALA A 220 -10.67 -14.94 11.46
CA ALA A 220 -11.01 -16.36 11.37
C ALA A 220 -12.46 -16.62 11.83
N TRP A 221 -12.90 -15.95 12.89
CA TRP A 221 -14.28 -16.00 13.36
C TRP A 221 -15.27 -15.43 12.34
N ARG A 222 -14.96 -14.26 11.75
CA ARG A 222 -15.75 -13.67 10.66
C ARG A 222 -15.81 -14.61 9.45
N LEU A 223 -14.67 -15.14 9.03
CA LEU A 223 -14.57 -16.11 7.93
C LEU A 223 -15.44 -17.34 8.19
N TRP A 224 -15.45 -17.85 9.43
CA TRP A 224 -16.28 -18.97 9.82
C TRP A 224 -17.78 -18.62 9.75
N ARG A 225 -18.20 -17.46 10.27
CA ARG A 225 -19.59 -16.99 10.20
C ARG A 225 -20.07 -16.76 8.78
N GLU A 226 -19.27 -16.06 7.96
CA GLU A 226 -19.59 -15.80 6.55
C GLU A 226 -19.71 -17.10 5.76
N ARG A 227 -18.81 -18.06 6.02
CA ARG A 227 -18.87 -19.37 5.37
C ARG A 227 -20.15 -20.13 5.72
N LEU A 228 -20.67 -20.00 6.94
CA LEU A 228 -21.96 -20.59 7.32
C LEU A 228 -23.10 -19.93 6.55
N ALA A 229 -23.17 -18.60 6.55
CA ALA A 229 -24.20 -17.83 5.84
C ALA A 229 -24.21 -18.13 4.33
N VAL A 230 -23.04 -18.05 3.67
CA VAL A 230 -22.89 -18.36 2.24
C VAL A 230 -23.23 -19.83 1.95
N GLY A 231 -22.98 -20.73 2.90
CA GLY A 231 -23.33 -22.15 2.77
C GLY A 231 -24.84 -22.43 2.71
N GLU A 232 -25.66 -21.54 3.28
CA GLU A 232 -27.13 -21.58 3.17
C GLU A 232 -27.59 -21.06 1.80
N GLU A 233 -26.96 -19.99 1.29
CA GLU A 233 -27.24 -19.42 -0.03
C GLU A 233 -26.89 -20.35 -1.21
N MET A 234 -26.00 -21.33 -1.01
CA MET A 234 -25.48 -22.19 -2.10
C MET A 234 -26.56 -22.94 -2.89
N ALA A 235 -27.70 -23.25 -2.27
CA ALA A 235 -28.81 -23.92 -2.95
C ALA A 235 -29.40 -23.06 -4.09
N GLY A 236 -29.37 -21.73 -3.96
CA GLY A 236 -29.85 -20.81 -4.99
C GLY A 236 -28.87 -20.59 -6.14
N LEU A 237 -27.57 -20.75 -5.90
CA LEU A 237 -26.53 -20.53 -6.93
C LEU A 237 -26.42 -21.70 -7.93
N TYR A 238 -26.75 -22.91 -7.49
CA TYR A 238 -26.71 -24.14 -8.29
C TYR A 238 -28.02 -24.92 -8.17
N PRO A 239 -29.11 -24.42 -8.78
CA PRO A 239 -30.41 -25.08 -8.70
C PRO A 239 -30.36 -26.45 -9.38
N GLY A 240 -30.95 -27.46 -8.73
CA GLY A 240 -31.07 -28.82 -9.29
C GLY A 240 -29.85 -29.73 -9.13
N GLU A 241 -28.74 -29.24 -8.58
CA GLU A 241 -27.56 -30.06 -8.30
C GLU A 241 -27.61 -30.69 -6.89
N ALA A 242 -27.24 -31.97 -6.78
CA ALA A 242 -27.26 -32.68 -5.49
C ALA A 242 -26.27 -32.07 -4.49
N ARG A 243 -26.74 -31.75 -3.29
CA ARG A 243 -25.95 -31.05 -2.26
C ARG A 243 -24.82 -31.95 -1.75
N GLN A 244 -23.59 -31.45 -1.89
CA GLN A 244 -22.38 -32.10 -1.37
C GLN A 244 -21.71 -31.24 -0.28
N PRO A 245 -21.80 -31.59 1.01
CA PRO A 245 -21.36 -30.72 2.10
C PRO A 245 -19.88 -30.31 2.06
N ALA A 246 -18.99 -31.19 1.58
CA ALA A 246 -17.57 -30.86 1.42
C ALA A 246 -17.35 -29.77 0.37
N ARG A 247 -18.13 -29.82 -0.72
CA ARG A 247 -18.06 -28.89 -1.84
C ARG A 247 -18.63 -27.53 -1.50
N THR A 248 -19.80 -27.50 -0.83
CA THR A 248 -20.36 -26.27 -0.25
C THR A 248 -19.33 -25.56 0.61
N ARG A 249 -18.66 -26.29 1.51
CA ARG A 249 -17.64 -25.77 2.41
C ARG A 249 -16.42 -25.19 1.67
N GLN A 250 -16.01 -25.80 0.57
CA GLN A 250 -14.92 -25.32 -0.26
C GLN A 250 -15.26 -23.99 -0.95
N ILE A 251 -16.42 -23.91 -1.61
CA ILE A 251 -16.88 -22.73 -2.37
C ILE A 251 -17.18 -21.58 -1.41
N ALA A 252 -17.97 -21.83 -0.36
CA ALA A 252 -18.29 -20.83 0.65
C ALA A 252 -17.03 -20.32 1.37
N GLY A 253 -16.05 -21.19 1.62
CA GLY A 253 -14.76 -20.79 2.16
C GLY A 253 -13.93 -19.92 1.20
N ALA A 254 -14.04 -20.13 -0.11
CA ALA A 254 -13.38 -19.28 -1.11
C ALA A 254 -14.03 -17.90 -1.20
N ILE A 255 -15.36 -17.83 -1.20
CA ILE A 255 -16.12 -16.57 -1.18
C ILE A 255 -15.82 -15.78 0.10
N ALA A 256 -15.88 -16.43 1.26
CA ALA A 256 -15.63 -15.76 2.54
C ALA A 256 -14.16 -15.26 2.64
N ARG A 257 -13.18 -16.03 2.14
CA ARG A 257 -11.78 -15.56 2.07
C ARG A 257 -11.64 -14.38 1.11
N ALA A 258 -12.35 -14.38 0.00
CA ALA A 258 -12.35 -13.26 -0.92
C ALA A 258 -12.91 -11.99 -0.27
N GLY A 259 -13.93 -12.10 0.59
CA GLY A 259 -14.50 -10.97 1.36
C GLY A 259 -13.53 -10.33 2.35
N LEU A 260 -12.52 -11.05 2.85
CA LEU A 260 -11.53 -10.49 3.79
C LEU A 260 -10.78 -9.28 3.21
N THR A 261 -10.57 -9.23 1.89
CA THR A 261 -9.93 -8.09 1.23
C THR A 261 -10.71 -6.79 1.45
N ASP A 262 -12.04 -6.85 1.59
CA ASP A 262 -12.86 -5.66 1.87
C ASP A 262 -12.70 -5.16 3.31
N SER A 263 -12.23 -6.01 4.21
CA SER A 263 -11.93 -5.65 5.61
C SER A 263 -10.51 -5.12 5.83
N VAL A 264 -9.65 -5.15 4.80
CA VAL A 264 -8.23 -4.74 4.93
C VAL A 264 -8.10 -3.31 5.43
N ALA A 265 -8.95 -2.39 4.94
CA ALA A 265 -8.95 -1.01 5.41
C ALA A 265 -9.21 -0.93 6.92
N SER A 266 -10.31 -1.50 7.42
CA SER A 266 -10.64 -1.49 8.85
C SER A 266 -9.55 -2.15 9.71
N LEU A 267 -8.91 -3.20 9.19
CA LEU A 267 -7.79 -3.84 9.87
C LEU A 267 -6.58 -2.90 9.96
N VAL A 268 -6.21 -2.25 8.85
CA VAL A 268 -5.15 -1.25 8.83
C VAL A 268 -5.46 -0.12 9.83
N ALA A 269 -6.71 0.35 9.89
CA ALA A 269 -7.14 1.36 10.86
C ALA A 269 -6.90 0.92 12.31
N LEU A 270 -7.30 -0.30 12.65
CA LEU A 270 -7.13 -0.86 13.99
C LEU A 270 -5.65 -0.98 14.36
N VAL A 271 -4.83 -1.53 13.46
CA VAL A 271 -3.38 -1.67 13.68
C VAL A 271 -2.71 -0.29 13.81
N CYS A 272 -3.13 0.70 13.01
CA CYS A 272 -2.67 2.08 13.13
C CYS A 272 -3.04 2.69 14.47
N GLY A 273 -4.31 2.59 14.89
CA GLY A 273 -4.78 3.12 16.18
C GLY A 273 -4.02 2.52 17.36
N VAL A 274 -3.83 1.20 17.36
CA VAL A 274 -3.04 0.51 18.38
C VAL A 274 -1.57 0.94 18.35
N SER A 275 -0.96 1.00 17.17
CA SER A 275 0.46 1.39 17.02
C SER A 275 0.69 2.83 17.48
N PHE A 276 -0.24 3.74 17.18
CA PHE A 276 -0.21 5.12 17.63
C PHE A 276 -0.27 5.22 19.16
N LEU A 277 -1.23 4.52 19.79
CA LEU A 277 -1.38 4.52 21.25
C LEU A 277 -0.15 3.94 21.96
N LEU A 278 0.37 2.82 21.44
CA LEU A 278 1.58 2.20 21.99
C LEU A 278 2.81 3.12 21.81
N GLY A 279 2.97 3.74 20.63
CA GLY A 279 4.05 4.70 20.37
C GLY A 279 3.98 5.93 21.27
N ALA A 280 2.79 6.49 21.48
CA ALA A 280 2.57 7.60 22.41
C ALA A 280 2.89 7.19 23.86
N GLY A 281 2.45 6.01 24.29
CA GLY A 281 2.78 5.44 25.60
C GLY A 281 4.29 5.27 25.80
N ALA A 282 5.02 4.80 24.78
CA ALA A 282 6.47 4.68 24.83
C ALA A 282 7.18 6.03 24.97
N VAL A 283 6.71 7.06 24.25
CA VAL A 283 7.26 8.43 24.39
C VAL A 283 7.01 8.98 25.79
N VAL A 284 5.78 8.86 26.29
CA VAL A 284 5.42 9.34 27.64
C VAL A 284 6.24 8.60 28.70
N GLY A 285 6.31 7.27 28.62
CA GLY A 285 7.07 6.44 29.57
C GLY A 285 8.57 6.75 29.58
N ALA A 286 9.16 6.96 28.39
CA ALA A 286 10.55 7.37 28.29
C ALA A 286 10.81 8.79 28.82
N TRP A 287 9.88 9.73 28.61
CA TRP A 287 10.04 11.12 29.03
C TRP A 287 9.89 11.32 30.53
N THR A 288 8.95 10.64 31.17
CA THR A 288 8.64 10.86 32.59
C THR A 288 9.65 10.22 33.54
N GLY A 289 10.19 9.05 33.19
CA GLY A 289 11.07 8.28 34.07
C GLY A 289 12.53 8.18 33.62
N GLY A 290 12.84 8.45 32.35
CA GLY A 290 14.17 8.14 31.77
C GLY A 290 14.55 6.65 31.86
N ALA A 291 13.61 5.80 32.25
CA ALA A 291 13.80 4.43 32.67
C ALA A 291 13.08 3.49 31.70
N GLY A 292 13.56 2.24 31.64
CA GLY A 292 12.89 1.19 30.87
C GLY A 292 11.52 0.83 31.47
N PRO A 293 10.66 0.09 30.73
CA PRO A 293 9.34 -0.34 31.21
C PRO A 293 9.40 -1.11 32.53
N GLY A 294 10.42 -1.97 32.71
CA GLY A 294 10.59 -2.76 33.93
C GLY A 294 10.89 -1.91 35.16
N GLU A 295 11.82 -0.96 35.05
CA GLU A 295 12.19 0.00 36.09
C GLU A 295 11.03 0.96 36.42
N ALA A 296 10.36 1.47 35.38
CA ALA A 296 9.21 2.37 35.55
C ALA A 296 8.03 1.70 36.28
N ALA A 297 7.94 0.37 36.21
CA ALA A 297 6.88 -0.41 36.83
C ALA A 297 7.20 -0.88 38.26
N GLU A 298 8.40 -0.66 38.81
CA GLU A 298 8.79 -1.24 40.11
C GLU A 298 7.92 -0.82 41.30
N GLY A 299 7.33 0.37 41.26
CA GLY A 299 6.38 0.86 42.27
C GLY A 299 4.92 0.46 42.02
N ALA A 300 4.63 -0.26 40.93
CA ALA A 300 3.26 -0.61 40.55
C ALA A 300 2.75 -1.85 41.31
N PRO A 301 1.46 -1.90 41.67
CA PRO A 301 0.90 -3.03 42.41
C PRO A 301 0.76 -4.28 41.53
N GLY A 302 0.84 -5.46 42.18
CA GLY A 302 0.55 -6.74 41.55
C GLY A 302 1.62 -7.21 40.55
N PRO A 303 1.27 -7.97 39.50
CA PRO A 303 2.23 -8.60 38.60
C PRO A 303 2.80 -7.65 37.53
N LEU A 304 2.47 -6.35 37.59
CA LEU A 304 2.88 -5.36 36.57
C LEU A 304 4.39 -5.25 36.36
N PRO A 305 5.26 -5.20 37.39
CA PRO A 305 6.70 -5.15 37.20
C PRO A 305 7.23 -6.38 36.42
N ASP A 306 6.76 -7.58 36.80
CA ASP A 306 7.19 -8.83 36.18
C ASP A 306 6.69 -8.97 34.74
N VAL A 307 5.46 -8.52 34.46
CA VAL A 307 4.92 -8.47 33.10
C VAL A 307 5.72 -7.50 32.22
N ALA A 308 6.09 -6.33 32.74
CA ALA A 308 6.89 -5.35 31.99
C ALA A 308 8.29 -5.89 31.65
N ARG A 309 8.97 -6.54 32.61
CA ARG A 309 10.26 -7.21 32.39
C ARG A 309 10.15 -8.37 31.40
N ALA A 310 9.11 -9.19 31.52
CA ALA A 310 8.85 -10.29 30.60
C ALA A 310 8.60 -9.78 29.18
N ALA A 311 7.82 -8.70 29.02
CA ALA A 311 7.56 -8.08 27.72
C ALA A 311 8.83 -7.51 27.09
N GLN A 312 9.70 -6.87 27.87
CA GLN A 312 10.99 -6.36 27.41
C GLN A 312 11.90 -7.50 26.92
N SER A 313 12.05 -8.55 27.72
CA SER A 313 12.88 -9.72 27.37
C SER A 313 12.33 -10.45 26.14
N LEU A 314 11.03 -10.73 26.12
CA LEU A 314 10.38 -11.39 25.00
C LEU A 314 10.47 -10.54 23.71
N GLY A 315 10.30 -9.22 23.82
CA GLY A 315 10.47 -8.30 22.69
C GLY A 315 11.85 -8.39 22.04
N SER A 316 12.91 -8.44 22.85
CA SER A 316 14.29 -8.62 22.35
C SER A 316 14.46 -9.95 21.61
N TRP A 317 14.00 -11.06 22.19
CA TRP A 317 14.06 -12.37 21.54
C TRP A 317 13.27 -12.42 20.22
N LEU A 318 12.09 -11.80 20.20
CA LEU A 318 11.24 -11.72 19.01
C LEU A 318 11.88 -10.92 17.88
N VAL A 319 12.68 -9.88 18.17
CA VAL A 319 13.44 -9.18 17.12
C VAL A 319 14.57 -10.03 16.58
N GLY A 320 15.31 -10.73 17.45
CA GLY A 320 16.31 -11.69 17.01
C GLY A 320 15.70 -12.75 16.08
N ALA A 321 14.57 -13.34 16.49
CA ALA A 321 13.82 -14.29 15.67
C ALA A 321 13.28 -13.65 14.38
N GLY A 322 12.80 -12.41 14.44
CA GLY A 322 12.30 -11.65 13.30
C GLY A 322 13.36 -11.38 12.24
N VAL A 323 14.57 -11.00 12.63
CA VAL A 323 15.71 -10.84 11.70
C VAL A 323 16.07 -12.16 11.03
N VAL A 324 16.13 -13.25 11.79
CA VAL A 324 16.37 -14.60 11.24
C VAL A 324 15.25 -14.99 10.27
N ALA A 325 13.99 -14.71 10.62
CA ALA A 325 12.84 -14.99 9.77
C ALA A 325 12.88 -14.16 8.48
N LEU A 326 13.26 -12.88 8.54
CA LEU A 326 13.45 -12.03 7.36
C LEU A 326 14.55 -12.55 6.44
N LEU A 327 15.70 -12.97 6.99
CA LEU A 327 16.78 -13.59 6.21
C LEU A 327 16.34 -14.91 5.57
N ALA A 328 15.61 -15.75 6.32
CA ALA A 328 15.04 -16.99 5.82
C ALA A 328 14.00 -16.74 4.72
N LEU A 329 13.14 -15.75 4.88
CA LEU A 329 12.13 -15.35 3.89
C LEU A 329 12.80 -14.79 2.64
N GLY A 330 13.83 -13.94 2.77
CA GLY A 330 14.60 -13.41 1.64
C GLY A 330 15.29 -14.54 0.87
N ARG A 331 15.93 -15.48 1.57
CA ARG A 331 16.52 -16.68 0.96
C ARG A 331 15.48 -17.56 0.27
N ARG A 332 14.30 -17.72 0.88
CA ARG A 332 13.18 -18.47 0.28
C ARG A 332 12.65 -17.77 -0.96
N ALA A 333 12.44 -16.46 -0.93
CA ALA A 333 11.99 -15.66 -2.07
C ALA A 333 12.97 -15.75 -3.26
N TYR A 334 14.27 -15.87 -2.97
CA TYR A 334 15.27 -16.08 -4.01
C TYR A 334 15.18 -17.48 -4.66
N ARG A 335 14.90 -18.52 -3.86
CA ARG A 335 14.93 -19.93 -4.30
C ARG A 335 13.60 -20.50 -4.79
N ASP A 336 12.48 -20.02 -4.26
CA ASP A 336 11.14 -20.57 -4.48
C ASP A 336 10.30 -19.63 -5.36
N ALA A 337 9.94 -20.11 -6.54
CA ALA A 337 9.13 -19.34 -7.50
C ALA A 337 7.73 -18.99 -6.96
N SER A 338 7.15 -19.84 -6.09
CA SER A 338 5.84 -19.58 -5.50
C SER A 338 5.90 -18.47 -4.45
N ALA A 339 6.91 -18.51 -3.56
CA ALA A 339 7.16 -17.45 -2.58
C ALA A 339 7.48 -16.11 -3.25
N ARG A 340 8.28 -16.14 -4.33
CA ARG A 340 8.59 -14.95 -5.14
C ARG A 340 7.32 -14.35 -5.76
N ARG A 341 6.40 -15.17 -6.25
CA ARG A 341 5.13 -14.70 -6.83
C ARG A 341 4.27 -13.96 -5.82
N THR A 342 4.16 -14.47 -4.58
CA THR A 342 3.37 -13.82 -3.53
C THR A 342 3.96 -12.47 -3.12
N ILE A 343 5.29 -12.40 -2.92
CA ILE A 343 5.98 -11.14 -2.60
C ILE A 343 5.91 -10.17 -3.79
N GLY A 344 5.97 -10.70 -5.01
CA GLY A 344 5.88 -9.94 -6.25
C GLY A 344 4.60 -9.11 -6.37
N ILE A 345 3.46 -9.58 -5.87
CA ILE A 345 2.18 -8.82 -5.95
C ILE A 345 2.28 -7.49 -5.19
N LEU A 346 2.82 -7.49 -3.97
CA LEU A 346 3.00 -6.26 -3.19
C LEU A 346 4.02 -5.34 -3.87
N TRP A 347 5.08 -5.92 -4.42
CA TRP A 347 6.09 -5.19 -5.18
C TRP A 347 5.52 -4.57 -6.46
N ASP A 348 4.63 -5.27 -7.18
CA ASP A 348 3.99 -4.78 -8.41
C ASP A 348 3.09 -3.57 -8.14
N VAL A 349 2.41 -3.52 -6.99
CA VAL A 349 1.64 -2.34 -6.57
C VAL A 349 2.57 -1.18 -6.22
N GLY A 350 3.64 -1.45 -5.46
CA GLY A 350 4.61 -0.42 -5.05
C GLY A 350 5.42 0.15 -6.22
N THR A 351 5.77 -0.67 -7.21
CA THR A 351 6.59 -0.30 -8.38
C THR A 351 5.79 0.04 -9.63
N PHE A 352 4.46 0.09 -9.51
CA PHE A 352 3.61 0.66 -10.54
C PHE A 352 3.70 2.18 -10.58
N TRP A 353 3.91 2.84 -9.43
CA TRP A 353 3.92 4.29 -9.34
C TRP A 353 5.28 4.88 -9.75
N PRO A 354 5.30 5.96 -10.54
CA PRO A 354 6.54 6.59 -10.99
C PRO A 354 7.33 7.15 -9.81
N ARG A 355 8.65 7.29 -9.99
CA ARG A 355 9.54 7.86 -8.94
C ARG A 355 9.21 9.31 -8.57
N ALA A 356 8.38 9.99 -9.37
CA ALA A 356 7.84 11.31 -9.03
C ALA A 356 7.11 11.32 -7.66
N ALA A 357 6.56 10.19 -7.21
CA ALA A 357 5.92 10.09 -5.89
C ALA A 357 6.92 10.02 -4.72
N HIS A 358 8.13 9.48 -4.94
CA HIS A 358 9.20 9.43 -3.93
C HIS A 358 10.57 9.17 -4.58
N PRO A 359 11.59 10.02 -4.38
CA PRO A 359 12.88 9.92 -5.09
C PRO A 359 13.64 8.61 -4.83
N PHE A 360 13.42 7.98 -3.67
CA PHE A 360 14.03 6.68 -3.32
C PHE A 360 13.13 5.47 -3.63
N ALA A 361 11.97 5.67 -4.27
CA ALA A 361 11.16 4.55 -4.72
C ALA A 361 11.95 3.68 -5.73
N PRO A 362 11.76 2.36 -5.73
CA PRO A 362 12.37 1.50 -6.73
C PRO A 362 11.95 1.92 -8.16
N PRO A 363 12.73 1.56 -9.20
CA PRO A 363 12.36 1.85 -10.57
C PRO A 363 10.96 1.34 -10.90
N CYS A 364 10.17 2.20 -11.55
CA CYS A 364 8.81 1.92 -11.95
C CYS A 364 8.80 1.13 -13.26
N TYR A 365 8.14 -0.02 -13.31
CA TYR A 365 8.01 -0.75 -14.58
C TYR A 365 6.94 -0.15 -15.49
N ALA A 366 5.97 0.59 -14.94
CA ALA A 366 4.91 1.24 -15.73
C ALA A 366 5.45 2.38 -16.61
N GLU A 367 6.53 3.06 -16.20
CA GLU A 367 7.26 4.04 -17.01
C GLU A 367 7.75 3.46 -18.35
N ARG A 368 7.93 2.14 -18.43
CA ARG A 368 8.21 1.43 -19.68
C ARG A 368 6.96 0.78 -20.27
N ALA A 369 6.23 0.02 -19.46
CA ALA A 369 5.14 -0.84 -19.94
C ALA A 369 3.97 -0.04 -20.52
N VAL A 370 3.63 1.11 -19.93
CA VAL A 370 2.49 1.93 -20.38
C VAL A 370 2.81 2.61 -21.71
N PRO A 371 3.92 3.36 -21.88
CA PRO A 371 4.26 3.95 -23.18
C PRO A 371 4.44 2.93 -24.31
N ASP A 372 5.11 1.80 -24.05
CA ASP A 372 5.30 0.73 -25.04
C ASP A 372 3.94 0.17 -25.52
N LEU A 373 2.99 -0.01 -24.60
CA LEU A 373 1.64 -0.49 -24.92
C LEU A 373 0.85 0.55 -25.72
N THR A 374 0.89 1.81 -25.32
CA THR A 374 0.28 2.95 -26.02
C THR A 374 0.83 3.06 -27.45
N TRP A 375 2.16 3.08 -27.60
CA TRP A 375 2.85 3.16 -28.89
C TRP A 375 2.46 2.01 -29.82
N ARG A 376 2.41 0.79 -29.28
CA ARG A 376 2.03 -0.41 -30.05
C ARG A 376 0.59 -0.31 -30.53
N MET A 377 -0.35 0.13 -29.68
CA MET A 377 -1.75 0.30 -30.06
C MET A 377 -1.92 1.37 -31.13
N ALA A 378 -1.30 2.55 -30.94
CA ALA A 378 -1.36 3.66 -31.88
C ALA A 378 -0.75 3.30 -33.24
N THR A 379 0.47 2.77 -33.25
CA THR A 379 1.19 2.42 -34.48
C THR A 379 0.47 1.31 -35.26
N TRP A 380 -0.05 0.29 -34.56
CA TRP A 380 -0.77 -0.79 -35.21
C TRP A 380 -2.10 -0.29 -35.81
N THR A 381 -2.84 0.54 -35.08
CA THR A 381 -4.11 1.12 -35.53
C THR A 381 -3.89 2.04 -36.73
N ALA A 382 -2.87 2.91 -36.69
CA ALA A 382 -2.53 3.79 -37.78
C ALA A 382 -2.13 3.02 -39.06
N ARG A 383 -1.33 1.95 -38.92
CA ARG A 383 -0.86 1.15 -40.06
C ARG A 383 -1.95 0.28 -40.69
N THR A 384 -2.89 -0.22 -39.89
CA THR A 384 -3.85 -1.23 -40.36
C THR A 384 -5.27 -0.68 -40.52
N GLY A 385 -5.57 0.48 -39.93
CA GLY A 385 -6.94 0.93 -39.75
C GLY A 385 -7.79 -0.02 -38.88
N GLY A 386 -7.15 -0.98 -38.20
CA GLY A 386 -7.80 -2.05 -37.47
C GLY A 386 -8.44 -1.60 -36.15
N ARG A 387 -9.03 -2.57 -35.46
CA ARG A 387 -9.72 -2.41 -34.18
C ARG A 387 -9.07 -3.34 -33.15
N ILE A 388 -8.87 -2.85 -31.93
CA ILE A 388 -8.15 -3.58 -30.89
C ILE A 388 -9.09 -3.93 -29.75
N ILE A 389 -9.01 -5.17 -29.26
CA ILE A 389 -9.54 -5.53 -27.94
C ILE A 389 -8.34 -5.69 -27.01
N LEU A 390 -8.21 -4.78 -26.04
CA LEU A 390 -7.18 -4.86 -25.02
C LEU A 390 -7.69 -5.70 -23.85
N SER A 391 -7.04 -6.84 -23.62
CA SER A 391 -7.42 -7.81 -22.59
C SER A 391 -6.50 -7.64 -21.37
N GLY A 392 -7.05 -7.21 -20.24
CA GLY A 392 -6.32 -6.98 -18.99
C GLY A 392 -6.74 -7.95 -17.89
N HIS A 393 -5.78 -8.72 -17.36
CA HIS A 393 -5.98 -9.56 -16.17
C HIS A 393 -5.31 -8.93 -14.97
N SER A 394 -5.98 -8.83 -13.82
CA SER A 394 -5.33 -8.39 -12.58
C SER A 394 -4.63 -7.04 -12.75
N GLN A 395 -3.34 -6.94 -12.41
CA GLN A 395 -2.48 -5.78 -12.65
C GLN A 395 -2.45 -5.33 -14.13
N GLY A 396 -2.62 -6.25 -15.08
CA GLY A 396 -2.77 -5.93 -16.49
C GLY A 396 -4.01 -5.08 -16.80
N SER A 397 -5.05 -5.14 -15.97
CA SER A 397 -6.22 -4.23 -16.07
C SER A 397 -5.84 -2.79 -15.75
N VAL A 398 -4.94 -2.60 -14.78
CA VAL A 398 -4.44 -1.27 -14.36
C VAL A 398 -3.56 -0.68 -15.45
N LEU A 399 -2.63 -1.48 -16.00
CA LEU A 399 -1.81 -1.10 -17.14
C LEU A 399 -2.65 -0.78 -18.39
N ALA A 400 -3.69 -1.58 -18.64
CA ALA A 400 -4.57 -1.38 -19.77
C ALA A 400 -5.36 -0.06 -19.66
N ALA A 401 -5.91 0.24 -18.48
CA ALA A 401 -6.57 1.52 -18.21
C ALA A 401 -5.60 2.70 -18.40
N ALA A 402 -4.41 2.61 -17.80
CA ALA A 402 -3.37 3.63 -17.91
C ALA A 402 -2.94 3.89 -19.36
N ALA A 403 -2.75 2.84 -20.16
CA ALA A 403 -2.36 2.98 -21.57
C ALA A 403 -3.48 3.56 -22.44
N VAL A 404 -4.74 3.16 -22.20
CA VAL A 404 -5.89 3.69 -22.95
C VAL A 404 -6.08 5.19 -22.73
N TRP A 405 -5.87 5.69 -21.50
CA TRP A 405 -5.91 7.12 -21.20
C TRP A 405 -4.85 7.94 -21.94
N GLN A 406 -3.74 7.32 -22.38
CA GLN A 406 -2.68 8.01 -23.12
C GLN A 406 -2.89 8.00 -24.65
N LEU A 407 -3.88 7.28 -25.17
CA LEU A 407 -4.20 7.29 -26.60
C LEU A 407 -4.88 8.60 -27.01
N ASP A 408 -4.68 9.07 -28.24
CA ASP A 408 -5.49 10.14 -28.79
C ASP A 408 -6.96 9.70 -28.97
N PRO A 409 -7.93 10.62 -29.03
CA PRO A 409 -9.36 10.28 -29.13
C PRO A 409 -9.70 9.39 -30.34
N ALA A 410 -9.05 9.59 -31.49
CA ALA A 410 -9.34 8.83 -32.71
C ALA A 410 -8.89 7.38 -32.59
N THR A 411 -7.70 7.14 -32.02
CA THR A 411 -7.23 5.78 -31.71
C THR A 411 -8.06 5.16 -30.59
N ARG A 412 -8.37 5.91 -29.53
CA ARG A 412 -9.14 5.42 -28.37
C ARG A 412 -10.52 4.87 -28.78
N ARG A 413 -11.20 5.52 -29.74
CA ARG A 413 -12.47 5.04 -30.32
C ARG A 413 -12.38 3.69 -31.05
N ARG A 414 -11.18 3.20 -31.36
CA ARG A 414 -10.94 1.92 -32.03
C ARG A 414 -10.49 0.82 -31.06
N VAL A 415 -10.42 1.13 -29.76
CA VAL A 415 -10.01 0.21 -28.71
C VAL A 415 -11.21 -0.12 -27.83
N ALA A 416 -11.45 -1.42 -27.61
CA ALA A 416 -12.34 -1.91 -26.56
C ALA A 416 -11.52 -2.54 -25.44
N LEU A 417 -12.03 -2.42 -24.21
CA LEU A 417 -11.37 -2.94 -23.02
C LEU A 417 -12.10 -4.19 -22.49
N LEU A 418 -11.37 -5.26 -22.23
CA LEU A 418 -11.84 -6.46 -21.55
C LEU A 418 -11.00 -6.69 -20.30
N THR A 419 -11.51 -6.31 -19.12
CA THR A 419 -10.84 -6.52 -17.83
C THR A 419 -11.41 -7.73 -17.10
N TYR A 420 -10.59 -8.40 -16.30
CA TYR A 420 -11.02 -9.52 -15.46
C TYR A 420 -10.05 -9.75 -14.31
N GLY A 421 -10.57 -10.25 -13.19
CA GLY A 421 -9.86 -10.20 -11.92
C GLY A 421 -9.39 -8.78 -11.59
N CYS A 422 -10.21 -7.78 -11.93
CA CYS A 422 -9.81 -6.38 -12.01
C CYS A 422 -9.74 -5.71 -10.63
N PRO A 423 -8.57 -5.21 -10.19
CA PRO A 423 -8.41 -4.53 -8.89
C PRO A 423 -8.69 -3.02 -8.95
N LEU A 424 -9.22 -2.51 -10.07
CA LEU A 424 -9.37 -1.06 -10.31
C LEU A 424 -10.20 -0.36 -9.25
N GLU A 425 -11.43 -0.83 -8.96
CA GLU A 425 -12.23 -0.24 -7.87
C GLU A 425 -11.73 -0.72 -6.51
N ARG A 426 -11.63 -2.04 -6.34
CA ARG A 426 -11.48 -2.68 -5.02
C ARG A 426 -10.17 -2.36 -4.30
N LEU A 427 -9.10 -2.09 -5.06
CA LEU A 427 -7.78 -1.74 -4.53
C LEU A 427 -7.35 -0.34 -4.98
N TYR A 428 -7.18 -0.13 -6.29
CA TYR A 428 -6.57 1.10 -6.80
C TYR A 428 -7.44 2.33 -6.56
N GLY A 429 -8.75 2.23 -6.77
CA GLY A 429 -9.69 3.34 -6.61
C GLY A 429 -9.89 3.74 -5.15
N ARG A 430 -9.70 2.81 -4.20
CA ARG A 430 -9.76 3.10 -2.77
C ARG A 430 -8.46 3.75 -2.26
N TRP A 431 -7.30 3.21 -2.65
CA TRP A 431 -6.00 3.67 -2.15
C TRP A 431 -5.42 4.85 -2.94
N PHE A 432 -5.80 5.00 -4.21
CA PHE A 432 -5.31 6.02 -5.13
C PHE A 432 -6.48 6.69 -5.89
N PRO A 433 -7.44 7.29 -5.16
CA PRO A 433 -8.69 7.80 -5.74
C PRO A 433 -8.49 8.94 -6.74
N ALA A 434 -7.39 9.70 -6.65
CA ALA A 434 -7.06 10.74 -7.62
C ALA A 434 -6.85 10.20 -9.05
N TYR A 435 -6.39 8.94 -9.17
CA TYR A 435 -6.06 8.31 -10.45
C TYR A 435 -7.10 7.28 -10.89
N PHE A 436 -7.61 6.49 -9.95
CA PHE A 436 -8.52 5.37 -10.22
C PHE A 436 -9.84 5.47 -9.46
N GLY A 437 -10.19 6.65 -8.95
CA GLY A 437 -11.45 6.87 -8.25
C GLY A 437 -12.67 6.76 -9.17
N PRO A 438 -13.89 6.79 -8.59
CA PRO A 438 -15.13 6.71 -9.36
C PRO A 438 -15.22 7.74 -10.51
N PRO A 439 -14.86 9.03 -10.32
CA PRO A 439 -14.90 10.00 -11.43
C PRO A 439 -14.00 9.61 -12.61
N GLN A 440 -12.78 9.14 -12.33
CA GLN A 440 -11.79 8.75 -13.34
C GLN A 440 -12.26 7.52 -14.10
N LEU A 441 -12.75 6.49 -13.39
CA LEU A 441 -13.27 5.26 -14.00
C LEU A 441 -14.54 5.53 -14.83
N CYS A 442 -15.43 6.43 -14.36
CA CYS A 442 -16.57 6.89 -15.14
C CYS A 442 -16.14 7.68 -16.39
N SER A 443 -15.09 8.49 -16.31
CA SER A 443 -14.52 9.17 -17.50
C SER A 443 -13.99 8.16 -18.51
N LEU A 444 -13.19 7.18 -18.05
CA LEU A 444 -12.70 6.09 -18.89
C LEU A 444 -13.83 5.35 -19.60
N HIS A 445 -14.93 5.06 -18.88
CA HIS A 445 -16.09 4.41 -19.47
C HIS A 445 -16.73 5.26 -20.59
N ARG A 446 -16.87 6.58 -20.39
CA ARG A 446 -17.47 7.49 -21.38
C ARG A 446 -16.59 7.68 -22.62
N GLU A 447 -15.28 7.65 -22.45
CA GLU A 447 -14.32 7.87 -23.53
C GLU A 447 -14.02 6.60 -24.35
N LEU A 448 -14.32 5.41 -23.80
CA LEU A 448 -14.18 4.14 -24.50
C LEU A 448 -15.44 3.78 -25.30
N SER A 449 -15.25 3.22 -26.50
CA SER A 449 -16.38 2.73 -27.30
C SER A 449 -17.05 1.50 -26.68
N ALA A 450 -16.28 0.63 -26.02
CA ALA A 450 -16.80 -0.51 -25.30
C ALA A 450 -15.85 -0.97 -24.19
N TRP A 451 -16.41 -1.32 -23.03
CA TRP A 451 -15.67 -1.90 -21.91
C TRP A 451 -16.49 -3.00 -21.24
N ARG A 452 -15.88 -4.16 -21.01
CA ARG A 452 -16.42 -5.23 -20.16
C ARG A 452 -15.44 -5.63 -19.07
N ASN A 453 -15.97 -5.83 -17.87
CA ASN A 453 -15.26 -6.37 -16.73
C ASN A 453 -15.90 -7.68 -16.28
N LEU A 454 -15.12 -8.77 -16.23
CA LEU A 454 -15.59 -10.07 -15.72
C LEU A 454 -15.11 -10.27 -14.28
N TRP A 455 -16.01 -10.64 -13.38
CA TRP A 455 -15.65 -10.81 -11.96
C TRP A 455 -16.37 -11.99 -11.31
N ARG A 456 -15.77 -12.54 -10.23
CA ARG A 456 -16.27 -13.69 -9.47
C ARG A 456 -16.34 -13.34 -7.98
N ARG A 457 -17.31 -13.91 -7.24
CA ARG A 457 -17.38 -13.77 -5.76
C ARG A 457 -16.21 -14.44 -5.04
N THR A 458 -15.55 -15.39 -5.67
CA THR A 458 -14.42 -16.16 -5.16
C THR A 458 -13.07 -15.49 -5.40
N ASP A 459 -13.02 -14.37 -6.14
CA ASP A 459 -11.79 -13.64 -6.43
C ASP A 459 -11.42 -12.71 -5.26
N PRO A 460 -10.27 -12.93 -4.58
CA PRO A 460 -9.84 -12.09 -3.46
C PRO A 460 -9.24 -10.75 -3.89
N ILE A 461 -8.92 -10.55 -5.17
CA ILE A 461 -8.24 -9.35 -5.68
C ILE A 461 -9.19 -8.55 -6.55
N GLY A 462 -9.79 -9.23 -7.53
CA GLY A 462 -10.71 -8.65 -8.49
C GLY A 462 -12.09 -8.38 -7.92
N GLY A 463 -12.82 -7.46 -8.54
CA GLY A 463 -14.20 -7.15 -8.21
C GLY A 463 -14.93 -6.43 -9.35
N PRO A 464 -16.19 -6.06 -9.12
CA PRO A 464 -16.88 -5.12 -10.01
C PRO A 464 -16.17 -3.76 -10.00
N VAL A 465 -16.15 -3.06 -11.13
CA VAL A 465 -15.55 -1.71 -11.25
C VAL A 465 -16.54 -0.62 -10.82
N ARG A 466 -17.85 -0.89 -10.90
CA ARG A 466 -18.92 -0.02 -10.38
C ARG A 466 -18.94 1.38 -11.00
N VAL A 467 -18.82 1.48 -12.32
CA VAL A 467 -18.92 2.73 -13.07
C VAL A 467 -20.39 3.21 -13.21
N GLY A 468 -21.03 3.57 -12.09
CA GLY A 468 -22.40 4.11 -12.06
C GLY A 468 -23.52 3.07 -12.19
N GLU A 469 -24.72 3.41 -11.68
CA GLU A 469 -25.90 2.54 -11.69
C GLU A 469 -26.42 2.31 -13.11
N GLY A 470 -26.87 1.07 -13.40
CA GLY A 470 -27.41 0.68 -14.70
C GLY A 470 -26.37 0.48 -15.81
N THR A 471 -25.07 0.68 -15.55
CA THR A 471 -24.05 0.44 -16.56
C THR A 471 -23.76 -1.03 -16.75
N VAL A 472 -23.55 -1.39 -18.01
CA VAL A 472 -23.39 -2.78 -18.44
C VAL A 472 -21.95 -3.28 -18.32
N VAL A 473 -21.00 -2.46 -17.81
CA VAL A 473 -19.56 -2.75 -17.77
C VAL A 473 -19.27 -4.03 -16.99
N ASP A 474 -19.84 -4.18 -15.81
CA ASP A 474 -19.61 -5.34 -14.97
C ASP A 474 -20.48 -6.53 -15.38
N ARG A 475 -19.84 -7.60 -15.84
CA ARG A 475 -20.46 -8.89 -16.10
C ARG A 475 -20.09 -9.86 -14.98
N GLY A 476 -21.04 -10.07 -14.07
CA GLY A 476 -20.89 -11.00 -12.98
C GLY A 476 -21.95 -10.83 -11.89
N PRO A 477 -21.80 -11.52 -10.75
CA PRO A 477 -20.71 -12.46 -10.51
C PRO A 477 -20.80 -13.70 -11.40
N LEU A 478 -19.71 -14.07 -12.05
CA LEU A 478 -19.61 -15.34 -12.77
C LEU A 478 -19.65 -16.50 -11.77
N LYS A 479 -20.25 -17.62 -12.19
CA LYS A 479 -20.25 -18.85 -11.39
C LYS A 479 -18.81 -19.36 -11.27
N ASP A 480 -18.43 -19.71 -10.05
CA ASP A 480 -17.15 -20.33 -9.77
C ASP A 480 -17.31 -21.30 -8.59
N PRO A 481 -17.21 -22.62 -8.82
CA PRO A 481 -16.92 -23.30 -10.09
C PRO A 481 -18.04 -23.15 -11.14
N VAL A 482 -17.76 -23.41 -12.42
CA VAL A 482 -18.80 -23.37 -13.47
C VAL A 482 -19.91 -24.41 -13.25
N ALA A 483 -19.55 -25.57 -12.69
CA ALA A 483 -20.45 -26.63 -12.25
C ALA A 483 -20.18 -26.98 -10.78
N TYR A 484 -21.23 -27.16 -9.98
CA TYR A 484 -21.07 -27.41 -8.55
C TYR A 484 -20.50 -28.81 -8.29
N GLY A 485 -21.12 -29.83 -8.86
CA GLY A 485 -20.73 -31.23 -8.79
C GLY A 485 -20.26 -31.78 -10.14
N ARG A 486 -20.45 -33.09 -10.33
CA ARG A 486 -20.23 -33.75 -11.62
C ARG A 486 -21.51 -33.64 -12.45
N THR A 487 -21.37 -33.29 -13.72
CA THR A 487 -22.46 -33.29 -14.71
C THR A 487 -22.01 -34.08 -15.94
N PRO A 488 -22.90 -34.45 -16.87
CA PRO A 488 -22.50 -35.09 -18.12
C PRO A 488 -21.48 -34.26 -18.92
N GLN A 489 -21.57 -32.93 -18.86
CA GLN A 489 -20.64 -32.00 -19.50
C GLN A 489 -19.35 -31.79 -18.68
N HIS A 490 -19.42 -31.96 -17.36
CA HIS A 490 -18.31 -31.84 -16.41
C HIS A 490 -18.16 -33.12 -15.58
N PRO A 491 -17.60 -34.21 -16.17
CA PRO A 491 -17.53 -35.51 -15.49
C PRO A 491 -16.57 -35.50 -14.28
N LEU A 492 -15.66 -34.53 -14.23
CA LEU A 492 -14.78 -34.28 -13.09
C LEU A 492 -15.27 -33.05 -12.31
N PRO A 493 -15.12 -33.02 -10.97
CA PRO A 493 -15.45 -31.83 -10.20
C PRO A 493 -14.59 -30.65 -10.64
N GLU A 494 -15.22 -29.57 -11.07
CA GLU A 494 -14.52 -28.38 -11.54
C GLU A 494 -13.69 -27.73 -10.41
N PRO A 495 -12.52 -27.14 -10.66
CA PRO A 495 -11.80 -26.43 -9.61
C PRO A 495 -12.53 -25.12 -9.25
N VAL A 496 -12.36 -24.66 -8.00
CA VAL A 496 -12.67 -23.26 -7.65
C VAL A 496 -11.51 -22.41 -8.15
N LEU A 497 -11.74 -21.60 -9.17
CA LEU A 497 -10.70 -20.91 -9.92
C LEU A 497 -10.27 -19.58 -9.29
N GLY A 498 -11.18 -18.90 -8.57
CA GLY A 498 -10.95 -17.60 -7.95
C GLY A 498 -10.44 -16.58 -8.97
N HIS A 499 -9.23 -16.06 -8.72
CA HIS A 499 -8.57 -15.04 -9.52
C HIS A 499 -8.04 -15.51 -10.89
N SER A 500 -8.08 -16.81 -11.19
CA SER A 500 -7.44 -17.40 -12.39
C SER A 500 -8.45 -17.98 -13.39
N GLY A 501 -8.00 -18.33 -14.60
CA GLY A 501 -8.81 -19.14 -15.52
C GLY A 501 -10.05 -18.44 -16.10
N PHE A 502 -10.10 -17.11 -16.14
CA PHE A 502 -11.16 -16.36 -16.83
C PHE A 502 -11.22 -16.66 -18.34
N PRO A 503 -10.10 -16.78 -19.10
CA PRO A 503 -10.17 -17.10 -20.53
C PRO A 503 -10.78 -18.47 -20.84
N CYS A 504 -10.82 -19.39 -19.86
CA CYS A 504 -11.45 -20.70 -20.00
C CYS A 504 -12.97 -20.66 -19.77
N ASP A 505 -13.50 -19.55 -19.25
CA ASP A 505 -14.92 -19.37 -19.01
C ASP A 505 -15.64 -19.08 -20.34
N PRO A 506 -16.74 -19.79 -20.68
CA PRO A 506 -17.49 -19.53 -21.91
C PRO A 506 -17.95 -18.08 -22.05
N VAL A 507 -18.21 -17.39 -20.93
CA VAL A 507 -18.59 -15.96 -20.93
C VAL A 507 -17.47 -15.09 -21.49
N PHE A 508 -16.21 -15.45 -21.29
CA PHE A 508 -15.08 -14.68 -21.81
C PHE A 508 -15.10 -14.60 -23.34
N ALA A 509 -15.27 -15.74 -24.01
CA ALA A 509 -15.34 -15.78 -25.47
C ALA A 509 -16.56 -15.03 -26.01
N ALA A 510 -17.70 -15.15 -25.34
CA ALA A 510 -18.94 -14.47 -25.71
C ALA A 510 -18.82 -12.94 -25.59
N GLU A 511 -18.30 -12.43 -24.47
CA GLU A 511 -18.11 -10.99 -24.24
C GLU A 511 -17.03 -10.42 -25.14
N ARG A 512 -15.93 -11.14 -25.38
CA ARG A 512 -14.91 -10.75 -26.38
C ARG A 512 -15.52 -10.60 -27.78
N ALA A 513 -16.36 -11.53 -28.22
CA ALA A 513 -17.05 -11.46 -29.50
C ALA A 513 -18.07 -10.30 -29.54
N ALA A 514 -18.76 -10.04 -28.43
CA ALA A 514 -19.67 -8.90 -28.31
C ALA A 514 -18.93 -7.56 -28.39
N LEU A 515 -17.78 -7.42 -27.73
CA LEU A 515 -16.92 -6.23 -27.82
C LEU A 515 -16.46 -5.98 -29.26
N LEU A 516 -16.05 -7.03 -29.99
CA LEU A 516 -15.63 -6.90 -31.39
C LEU A 516 -16.74 -6.36 -32.30
N ARG A 517 -17.99 -6.77 -32.04
CA ARG A 517 -19.16 -6.28 -32.79
C ARG A 517 -19.51 -4.83 -32.48
N ARG A 518 -19.19 -4.34 -31.27
CA ARG A 518 -19.46 -2.96 -30.85
C ARG A 518 -18.44 -1.94 -31.35
N LEU A 519 -17.24 -2.37 -31.70
CA LEU A 519 -16.24 -1.46 -32.25
C LEU A 519 -16.63 -1.05 -33.69
N PRO A 520 -16.55 0.24 -34.05
CA PRO A 520 -16.90 0.72 -35.40
C PRO A 520 -16.00 0.06 -36.45
N ALA A 521 -16.58 -0.45 -37.54
CA ALA A 521 -15.84 -1.17 -38.58
C ALA A 521 -14.74 -0.30 -39.23
N ALA A 522 -13.67 -0.93 -39.71
CA ALA A 522 -12.60 -0.21 -40.41
C ALA A 522 -13.17 0.50 -41.64
N GLY A 523 -13.02 1.83 -41.71
CA GLY A 523 -13.44 2.64 -42.86
C GLY A 523 -14.81 3.33 -42.75
N THR A 524 -15.52 3.25 -41.62
CA THR A 524 -16.70 4.11 -41.40
C THR A 524 -16.26 5.57 -41.22
N PRO A 525 -16.82 6.54 -41.98
CA PRO A 525 -16.48 7.94 -41.83
C PRO A 525 -16.83 8.45 -40.43
N GLU A 526 -15.97 9.33 -39.93
CA GLU A 526 -16.10 9.94 -38.61
C GLU A 526 -17.35 10.84 -38.57
N PRO A 527 -18.25 10.71 -37.58
CA PRO A 527 -19.27 11.73 -37.38
C PRO A 527 -18.56 13.04 -37.00
N PRO A 528 -19.02 14.20 -37.51
CA PRO A 528 -18.40 15.48 -37.20
C PRO A 528 -18.39 15.72 -35.69
N ASP A 529 -17.29 16.29 -35.17
CA ASP A 529 -17.19 16.68 -33.77
C ASP A 529 -18.38 17.58 -33.40
N PRO A 530 -18.98 17.40 -32.21
CA PRO A 530 -20.01 18.33 -31.74
C PRO A 530 -19.38 19.72 -31.63
N GLU A 531 -20.00 20.70 -32.31
CA GLU A 531 -19.59 22.10 -32.20
C GLU A 531 -19.51 22.49 -30.72
N PRO A 532 -18.45 23.20 -30.30
CA PRO A 532 -18.39 23.75 -28.95
C PRO A 532 -19.62 24.65 -28.73
N PRO A 533 -20.26 24.61 -27.55
CA PRO A 533 -21.45 25.40 -27.28
C PRO A 533 -21.14 26.88 -27.57
N GLY A 534 -21.82 27.43 -28.58
CA GLY A 534 -21.59 28.77 -29.09
C GLY A 534 -21.66 29.80 -27.97
N LEU A 535 -20.59 30.56 -27.81
CA LEU A 535 -20.62 31.82 -27.07
C LEU A 535 -21.70 32.72 -27.69
N PRO A 536 -22.51 33.41 -26.87
CA PRO A 536 -23.56 34.27 -27.38
C PRO A 536 -22.95 35.37 -28.26
N VAL A 537 -23.39 35.43 -29.51
CA VAL A 537 -23.05 36.49 -30.46
C VAL A 537 -23.49 37.83 -29.85
N GLN A 538 -22.53 38.60 -29.35
CA GLN A 538 -22.75 40.02 -29.05
C GLN A 538 -22.96 40.74 -30.37
N GLY A 539 -24.20 41.22 -30.57
CA GLY A 539 -24.57 42.08 -31.67
C GLY A 539 -23.77 43.38 -31.63
N SER A 540 -22.77 43.49 -32.49
CA SER A 540 -22.12 44.77 -32.82
C SER A 540 -23.04 45.56 -33.74
N SER A 541 -23.89 46.39 -33.13
CA SER A 541 -24.44 47.57 -33.77
C SER A 541 -23.46 48.72 -33.54
N GLY A 542 -22.83 49.23 -34.60
CA GLY A 542 -21.79 50.26 -34.48
C GLY A 542 -21.42 50.87 -35.82
N ARG A 543 -22.01 52.03 -36.11
CA ARG A 543 -21.93 52.82 -37.33
C ARG A 543 -20.52 53.34 -37.66
N SER A 544 -20.29 53.45 -38.97
CA SER A 544 -19.41 54.39 -39.67
C SER A 544 -19.38 55.80 -39.06
N SER A 545 -18.19 56.38 -38.86
CA SER A 545 -17.78 57.72 -39.34
C SER A 545 -16.37 58.08 -38.84
N GLY A 546 -15.55 58.66 -39.71
CA GLY A 546 -14.28 59.33 -39.37
C GLY A 546 -13.05 58.70 -39.99
#